data_AF-A0A1Q3Q5K4-F1
#
_entry.id   AF-A0A1Q3Q5K4-F1
#
_cell.length_a   1.000
_cell.length_b   1.000
_cell.length_c   1.000
_cell.angle_alpha   90.00
_cell.angle_beta   90.00
_cell.angle_gamma   90.00
#
_symmetry.space_group_name_H-M   'P 1'
#
loop_
_entity.id
_entity.type
_entity.pdbx_description
1 polymer ?
#
loop_
_entity_poly.entity_id
_entity_poly.type
_entity_poly.pdbx_seq_one_letter_code
_entity_poly.pdbx_strand_id
1 'polypeptide(L)'
;MELKNREWKEFSLTEVFTQIQRGKRLKKDDHTHGNMPYVSSTASNNGIDGFVGNKIRVRIFENCLTLANSGSVGSTFYQPFNVVASDHVTKLENENFNKYIYLFLATMVSRLNEKYSFNREINDQRIKKEKVLLPINSKGKPDYIFMESYMKQKEKELLEKYKNYESKKV
;
A
#
# COMPACT_ATOMS: atom_id res chain seq x y z
N MET A 1 -15.29 16.47 -6.12
CA MET A 1 -13.96 16.92 -5.65
C MET A 1 -12.94 16.67 -6.75
N GLU A 2 -12.11 17.65 -7.10
CA GLU A 2 -11.13 17.51 -8.21
C GLU A 2 -9.69 17.68 -7.69
N LEU A 3 -8.78 16.83 -8.17
CA LEU A 3 -7.35 16.86 -7.78
C LEU A 3 -6.64 18.13 -8.27
N LYS A 4 -7.03 18.66 -9.43
CA LYS A 4 -6.40 19.83 -10.09
C LYS A 4 -6.57 21.14 -9.34
N ASN A 5 -7.56 21.24 -8.45
CA ASN A 5 -7.85 22.46 -7.69
C ASN A 5 -7.23 22.41 -6.28
N ARG A 6 -6.25 21.54 -6.06
CA ARG A 6 -5.58 21.36 -4.77
C ARG A 6 -4.13 21.80 -4.87
N GLU A 7 -3.64 22.37 -3.79
CA GLU A 7 -2.21 22.55 -3.59
C GLU A 7 -1.60 21.24 -3.09
N TRP A 8 -0.36 20.99 -3.50
CA TRP A 8 0.38 19.76 -3.18
C TRP A 8 1.77 20.09 -2.64
N LYS A 9 2.27 19.25 -1.73
CA LYS A 9 3.63 19.33 -1.21
C LYS A 9 4.23 17.95 -1.02
N GLU A 10 5.56 17.91 -0.98
CA GLU A 10 6.30 16.71 -0.61
C GLU A 10 6.31 16.53 0.90
N PHE A 11 6.13 15.29 1.35
CA PHE A 11 6.25 14.88 2.74
C PHE A 11 7.17 13.66 2.84
N SER A 12 8.02 13.59 3.86
CA SER A 12 8.82 12.37 4.06
C SER A 12 7.91 11.18 4.37
N LEU A 13 8.24 10.00 3.85
CA LEU A 13 7.53 8.78 4.26
C LEU A 13 7.58 8.57 5.77
N THR A 14 8.66 9.00 6.43
CA THR A 14 8.82 8.89 7.89
C THR A 14 7.94 9.89 8.67
N GLU A 15 7.43 10.94 8.02
CA GLU A 15 6.45 11.86 8.61
C GLU A 15 5.01 11.35 8.39
N VAL A 16 4.77 10.66 7.28
CA VAL A 16 3.43 10.14 6.90
C VAL A 16 3.12 8.82 7.61
N PHE A 17 4.10 7.93 7.75
CA PHE A 17 3.94 6.61 8.33
C PHE A 17 4.71 6.50 9.66
N THR A 18 4.00 6.15 10.72
CA THR A 18 4.58 6.00 12.07
C THR A 18 5.37 4.70 12.21
N GLN A 19 5.06 3.68 11.41
CA GLN A 19 5.85 2.45 11.35
C GLN A 19 6.25 2.12 9.92
N ILE A 20 7.57 1.93 9.74
CA ILE A 20 8.17 1.41 8.50
C ILE A 20 8.98 0.18 8.86
N GLN A 21 8.54 -0.99 8.40
CA GLN A 21 9.12 -2.26 8.83
C GLN A 21 9.18 -3.27 7.68
N ARG A 22 10.38 -3.73 7.32
CA ARG A 22 10.56 -4.83 6.37
C ARG A 22 9.83 -6.08 6.86
N GLY A 23 9.34 -6.94 5.98
CA GLY A 23 8.90 -8.29 6.37
C GLY A 23 10.09 -9.15 6.80
N LYS A 24 9.90 -10.47 6.87
CA LYS A 24 10.93 -11.40 7.35
C LYS A 24 11.12 -12.55 6.38
N ARG A 25 12.38 -12.95 6.19
CA ARG A 25 12.75 -14.04 5.28
C ARG A 25 12.03 -15.31 5.69
N LEU A 26 11.29 -15.89 4.75
CA LEU A 26 10.67 -17.21 4.84
C LEU A 26 10.90 -17.91 3.49
N LYS A 27 11.78 -18.91 3.45
CA LYS A 27 12.08 -19.61 2.20
C LYS A 27 10.86 -20.43 1.77
N LYS A 28 10.70 -20.63 0.47
CA LYS A 28 9.59 -21.41 -0.09
C LYS A 28 9.52 -22.83 0.50
N ASP A 29 10.67 -23.46 0.69
CA ASP A 29 10.75 -24.81 1.28
C ASP A 29 10.34 -24.84 2.76
N ASP A 30 10.35 -23.69 3.45
CA ASP A 30 9.92 -23.55 4.84
C ASP A 30 8.41 -23.23 4.96
N HIS A 31 7.70 -23.08 3.84
CA HIS A 31 6.26 -22.81 3.85
C HIS A 31 5.51 -24.02 4.38
N THR A 32 4.68 -23.79 5.39
CA THR A 32 3.74 -24.78 5.91
C THR A 32 2.36 -24.51 5.33
N HIS A 33 1.57 -25.56 5.11
CA HIS A 33 0.21 -25.40 4.60
C HIS A 33 -0.66 -24.60 5.59
N GLY A 34 -1.44 -23.67 5.07
CA GLY A 34 -2.38 -22.87 5.86
C GLY A 34 -3.09 -21.83 5.00
N ASN A 35 -3.90 -21.01 5.67
CA ASN A 35 -4.82 -20.08 5.02
C ASN A 35 -4.44 -18.60 5.21
N MET A 36 -3.29 -18.30 5.83
CA MET A 36 -2.85 -16.91 5.99
C MET A 36 -2.21 -16.43 4.69
N PRO A 37 -2.68 -15.33 4.07
CA PRO A 37 -2.07 -14.80 2.87
C PRO A 37 -0.59 -14.49 3.09
N TYR A 38 0.25 -14.88 2.13
CA TYR A 38 1.66 -14.57 2.11
C TYR A 38 1.93 -13.48 1.08
N VAL A 39 2.41 -12.32 1.55
CA VAL A 39 2.71 -11.17 0.68
C VAL A 39 4.20 -11.16 0.33
N SER A 40 4.47 -11.07 -0.98
CA SER A 40 5.82 -11.03 -1.57
C SER A 40 5.91 -9.92 -2.62
N SER A 41 6.93 -9.96 -3.48
CA SER A 41 7.25 -8.91 -4.45
C SER A 41 6.47 -8.97 -5.78
N THR A 42 5.28 -9.58 -5.81
CA THR A 42 4.45 -9.63 -7.03
C THR A 42 3.63 -8.34 -7.22
N ALA A 43 3.47 -7.89 -8.46
CA ALA A 43 2.56 -6.80 -8.83
C ALA A 43 1.10 -7.25 -8.99
N SER A 44 0.81 -8.53 -8.82
CA SER A 44 -0.52 -9.09 -9.03
C SER A 44 -1.20 -9.43 -7.71
N ASN A 45 -2.52 -9.62 -7.74
CA ASN A 45 -3.29 -10.19 -6.63
C ASN A 45 -3.04 -9.53 -5.26
N ASN A 46 -2.96 -8.20 -5.21
CA ASN A 46 -2.68 -7.44 -3.99
C ASN A 46 -1.35 -7.81 -3.30
N GLY A 47 -0.36 -8.28 -4.06
CA GLY A 47 0.93 -8.74 -3.54
C GLY A 47 0.92 -10.15 -2.97
N ILE A 48 -0.22 -10.85 -2.98
CA ILE A 48 -0.38 -12.18 -2.41
C ILE A 48 0.23 -13.22 -3.36
N ASP A 49 1.24 -13.93 -2.86
CA ASP A 49 2.04 -14.95 -3.55
C ASP A 49 1.90 -16.32 -2.87
N GLY A 50 0.65 -16.65 -2.50
CA GLY A 50 0.29 -17.91 -1.86
C GLY A 50 -0.26 -17.73 -0.44
N PHE A 51 -0.37 -18.86 0.26
CA PHE A 51 -0.90 -18.95 1.61
C PHE A 51 -0.03 -19.86 2.47
N VAL A 52 0.15 -19.50 3.74
CA VAL A 52 1.03 -20.20 4.68
C VAL A 52 0.36 -20.43 6.04
N GLY A 53 0.83 -21.45 6.75
CA GLY A 53 0.47 -21.76 8.14
C GLY A 53 1.50 -21.28 9.17
N ASN A 54 2.59 -20.65 8.72
CA ASN A 54 3.72 -20.30 9.58
C ASN A 54 3.33 -19.19 10.58
N LYS A 55 3.55 -19.45 11.88
CA LYS A 55 3.35 -18.48 12.97
C LYS A 55 4.63 -18.10 13.70
N ILE A 56 5.66 -18.94 13.58
CA ILE A 56 6.95 -18.77 14.27
C ILE A 56 7.96 -18.17 13.29
N ARG A 57 8.76 -17.21 13.78
CA ARG A 57 9.82 -16.53 13.01
C ARG A 57 9.34 -15.82 11.73
N VAL A 58 8.06 -15.46 11.67
CA VAL A 58 7.47 -14.64 10.60
C VAL A 58 7.15 -13.23 11.11
N ARG A 59 6.81 -12.32 10.19
CA ARG A 59 6.18 -11.04 10.51
C ARG A 59 4.77 -11.06 9.95
N ILE A 60 3.79 -10.82 10.82
CA ILE A 60 2.39 -10.71 10.45
C ILE A 60 2.05 -9.21 10.46
N PHE A 61 1.50 -8.73 9.36
CA PHE A 61 1.05 -7.35 9.19
C PHE A 61 -0.45 -7.32 8.98
N GLU A 62 -1.09 -6.22 9.38
CA GLU A 62 -2.50 -5.93 9.13
C GLU A 62 -2.70 -4.42 9.03
N ASN A 63 -3.81 -3.99 8.42
CA ASN A 63 -4.23 -2.59 8.29
C ASN A 63 -3.08 -1.62 7.91
N CYS A 64 -2.35 -1.96 6.85
CA CYS A 64 -1.17 -1.22 6.42
C CYS A 64 -0.97 -1.30 4.90
N LEU A 65 0.00 -0.55 4.37
CA LEU A 65 0.50 -0.80 3.02
C LEU A 65 1.66 -1.77 3.04
N THR A 66 1.74 -2.62 2.02
CA THR A 66 2.93 -3.39 1.68
C THR A 66 3.52 -2.87 0.39
N LEU A 67 4.80 -2.48 0.44
CA LEU A 67 5.60 -2.01 -0.68
C LEU A 67 6.61 -3.09 -1.10
N ALA A 68 6.57 -3.52 -2.35
CA ALA A 68 7.56 -4.43 -2.92
C ALA A 68 8.93 -3.73 -3.04
N ASN A 69 9.94 -4.31 -2.38
CA ASN A 69 11.30 -3.80 -2.35
C ASN A 69 12.15 -4.28 -3.54
N SER A 70 11.89 -5.52 -3.97
CA SER A 70 12.57 -6.24 -5.06
C SER A 70 11.55 -6.70 -6.10
N GLY A 71 11.98 -7.39 -7.16
CA GLY A 71 11.06 -7.96 -8.17
C GLY A 71 10.22 -6.88 -8.84
N SER A 72 8.91 -6.86 -8.58
CA SER A 72 8.02 -5.76 -8.98
C SER A 72 8.20 -4.52 -8.08
N VAL A 73 9.40 -3.94 -8.08
CA VAL A 73 9.79 -2.85 -7.18
C VAL A 73 8.82 -1.67 -7.29
N GLY A 74 8.36 -1.17 -6.15
CA GLY A 74 7.42 -0.05 -6.09
C GLY A 74 5.95 -0.47 -6.08
N SER A 75 5.59 -1.70 -6.45
CA SER A 75 4.21 -2.19 -6.30
C SER A 75 3.75 -2.04 -4.85
N THR A 76 2.64 -1.33 -4.65
CA THR A 76 2.15 -0.96 -3.32
C THR A 76 0.69 -1.33 -3.19
N PHE A 77 0.37 -2.06 -2.13
CA PHE A 77 -0.96 -2.61 -1.89
C PHE A 77 -1.42 -2.35 -0.46
N TYR A 78 -2.71 -2.10 -0.29
CA TYR A 78 -3.33 -2.03 1.03
C TYR A 78 -3.71 -3.43 1.50
N GLN A 79 -3.32 -3.80 2.72
CA GLN A 79 -3.63 -5.08 3.34
C GLN A 79 -4.65 -4.89 4.46
N PRO A 80 -5.95 -5.09 4.20
CA PRO A 80 -7.00 -4.96 5.21
C PRO A 80 -7.08 -6.15 6.19
N PHE A 81 -6.32 -7.22 5.95
CA PHE A 81 -6.34 -8.45 6.74
C PHE A 81 -4.94 -8.82 7.20
N ASN A 82 -4.86 -9.80 8.11
CA ASN A 82 -3.60 -10.38 8.52
C ASN A 82 -2.88 -11.07 7.35
N VAL A 83 -1.62 -10.71 7.13
CA VAL A 83 -0.76 -11.28 6.09
C VAL A 83 0.63 -11.61 6.66
N VAL A 84 1.22 -12.73 6.25
CA VAL A 84 2.65 -12.99 6.47
C VAL A 84 3.44 -12.24 5.41
N ALA A 85 4.38 -11.40 5.81
CA ALA A 85 5.16 -10.59 4.89
C ALA A 85 6.59 -11.10 4.71
N SER A 86 7.00 -11.31 3.45
CA SER A 86 8.37 -11.68 3.10
C SER A 86 9.37 -10.54 3.34
N ASP A 87 10.66 -10.85 3.38
CA ASP A 87 11.73 -9.83 3.43
C ASP A 87 11.85 -8.98 2.17
N HIS A 88 11.15 -9.37 1.10
CA HIS A 88 11.06 -8.64 -0.16
C HIS A 88 10.00 -7.53 -0.12
N VAL A 89 9.28 -7.34 0.99
CA VAL A 89 8.30 -6.25 1.15
C VAL A 89 8.53 -5.43 2.42
N THR A 90 8.08 -4.19 2.42
CA THR A 90 8.11 -3.28 3.56
C THR A 90 6.71 -2.81 3.92
N LYS A 91 6.34 -2.93 5.19
CA LYS A 91 5.16 -2.32 5.79
C LYS A 91 5.31 -0.82 5.87
N LEU A 92 4.27 -0.08 5.49
CA LEU A 92 4.06 1.33 5.78
C LEU A 92 2.73 1.48 6.52
N GLU A 93 2.77 1.93 7.76
CA GLU A 93 1.59 1.98 8.63
C GLU A 93 1.50 3.31 9.38
N ASN A 94 0.27 3.77 9.54
CA ASN A 94 -0.12 4.81 10.48
C ASN A 94 -1.46 4.42 11.09
N GLU A 95 -1.50 4.28 12.42
CA GLU A 95 -2.68 3.81 13.17
C GLU A 95 -3.91 4.72 13.02
N ASN A 96 -3.71 5.97 12.61
CA ASN A 96 -4.79 6.94 12.42
C ASN A 96 -5.43 6.87 11.02
N PHE A 97 -4.93 6.01 10.13
CA PHE A 97 -5.43 5.91 8.76
C PHE A 97 -6.52 4.85 8.63
N ASN A 98 -7.57 5.21 7.90
CA ASN A 98 -8.60 4.29 7.46
C ASN A 98 -8.29 3.75 6.05
N LYS A 99 -9.10 2.77 5.60
CA LYS A 99 -8.94 2.13 4.29
C LYS A 99 -8.84 3.13 3.13
N TYR A 100 -9.58 4.22 3.17
CA TYR A 100 -9.65 5.18 2.06
C TYR A 100 -8.39 6.02 1.97
N ILE A 101 -7.83 6.42 3.11
CA ILE A 101 -6.53 7.09 3.17
C ILE A 101 -5.45 6.14 2.63
N TYR A 102 -5.44 4.88 3.07
CA TYR A 102 -4.48 3.90 2.56
C TYR A 102 -4.60 3.66 1.06
N LEU A 103 -5.80 3.54 0.50
CA LEU A 103 -5.99 3.37 -0.95
C LEU A 103 -5.49 4.59 -1.75
N PHE A 104 -5.68 5.79 -1.23
CA PHE A 104 -5.09 7.00 -1.82
C PHE A 104 -3.55 6.93 -1.78
N LEU A 105 -3.00 6.65 -0.61
CA LEU A 105 -1.56 6.59 -0.39
C LEU A 105 -0.90 5.46 -1.18
N ALA A 106 -1.55 4.32 -1.37
CA ALA A 106 -1.05 3.21 -2.19
C ALA A 106 -0.74 3.68 -3.61
N THR A 107 -1.63 4.49 -4.19
CA THR A 107 -1.44 5.10 -5.52
C THR A 107 -0.26 6.08 -5.54
N MET A 108 -0.10 6.88 -4.49
CA MET A 108 0.97 7.88 -4.44
C MET A 108 2.34 7.24 -4.19
N VAL A 109 2.41 6.26 -3.29
CA VAL A 109 3.63 5.52 -2.96
C VAL A 109 4.06 4.60 -4.10
N SER A 110 3.12 4.05 -4.88
CA SER A 110 3.48 3.16 -6.00
C SER A 110 4.35 3.83 -7.05
N ARG A 111 4.29 5.17 -7.15
CA ARG A 111 5.13 5.98 -8.05
C ARG A 111 6.62 5.90 -7.75
N LEU A 112 7.01 5.34 -6.61
CA LEU A 112 8.41 4.98 -6.36
C LEU A 112 8.96 3.98 -7.41
N ASN A 113 8.09 3.27 -8.13
CA ASN A 113 8.47 2.44 -9.28
C ASN A 113 9.08 3.24 -10.45
N GLU A 114 8.87 4.56 -10.52
CA GLU A 114 9.51 5.43 -11.51
C GLU A 114 11.02 5.60 -11.20
N LYS A 115 11.39 5.51 -9.92
CA LYS A 115 12.76 5.73 -9.41
C LYS A 115 13.54 4.43 -9.22
N TYR A 116 12.84 3.34 -8.91
CA TYR A 116 13.38 2.07 -8.49
C TYR A 116 13.05 0.95 -9.47
N SER A 117 13.93 -0.03 -9.57
CA SER A 117 13.83 -1.14 -10.52
C SER A 117 14.57 -2.36 -9.99
N PHE A 118 14.55 -3.47 -10.71
CA PHE A 118 15.32 -4.66 -10.33
C PHE A 118 16.81 -4.37 -10.07
N ASN A 119 17.43 -3.49 -10.88
CA ASN A 119 18.84 -3.09 -10.70
C ASN A 119 19.03 -2.04 -9.59
N ARG A 120 17.94 -1.54 -9.01
CA ARG A 120 17.94 -0.50 -7.99
C ARG A 120 16.79 -0.76 -7.02
N GLU A 121 16.96 -1.74 -6.16
CA GLU A 121 15.92 -2.13 -5.19
C GLU A 121 15.78 -1.14 -4.02
N ILE A 122 14.64 -1.22 -3.33
CA ILE A 122 14.39 -0.42 -2.13
C ILE A 122 15.00 -1.12 -0.91
N ASN A 123 15.86 -0.41 -0.20
CA ASN A 123 16.43 -0.87 1.07
C ASN A 123 15.98 0.04 2.24
N ASP A 124 16.26 -0.39 3.46
CA ASP A 124 15.80 0.28 4.68
C ASP A 124 16.35 1.71 4.82
N GLN A 125 17.52 2.00 4.25
CA GLN A 125 18.11 3.35 4.24
C GLN A 125 17.46 4.24 3.18
N ARG A 126 17.15 3.68 2.01
CA ARG A 126 16.54 4.37 0.87
C ARG A 126 15.10 4.78 1.21
N ILE A 127 14.28 3.86 1.70
CA ILE A 127 12.87 4.14 2.01
C ILE A 127 12.70 5.27 3.04
N LYS A 128 13.61 5.35 4.04
CA LYS A 128 13.60 6.42 5.05
C LYS A 128 13.88 7.82 4.48
N LYS A 129 14.51 7.89 3.31
CA LYS A 129 14.82 9.15 2.60
C LYS A 129 13.77 9.50 1.55
N GLU A 130 12.82 8.61 1.29
CA GLU A 130 11.79 8.87 0.29
C GLU A 130 10.76 9.87 0.79
N LYS A 131 10.16 10.53 -0.20
CA LYS A 131 9.06 11.44 -0.02
C LYS A 131 7.90 11.04 -0.91
N VAL A 132 6.72 11.54 -0.55
CA VAL A 132 5.48 11.38 -1.31
C VAL A 132 4.82 12.74 -1.49
N LEU A 133 4.31 12.99 -2.69
CA LEU A 133 3.54 14.20 -2.99
C LEU A 133 2.10 14.00 -2.49
N LEU A 134 1.59 14.90 -1.65
CA LEU A 134 0.24 14.81 -1.08
C LEU A 134 -0.49 16.16 -1.15
N PRO A 135 -1.83 16.16 -1.25
CA PRO A 135 -2.61 17.38 -1.19
C PRO A 135 -2.51 17.96 0.23
N ILE A 136 -2.50 19.29 0.34
CA ILE A 136 -2.41 19.99 1.62
C ILE A 136 -3.72 20.65 2.05
N ASN A 137 -3.90 20.79 3.36
CA ASN A 137 -4.95 21.58 3.96
C ASN A 137 -4.48 23.03 4.20
N SER A 138 -5.34 23.88 4.76
CA SER A 138 -5.03 25.29 5.06
C SER A 138 -3.87 25.49 6.05
N LYS A 139 -3.46 24.44 6.78
CA LYS A 139 -2.31 24.44 7.68
C LYS A 139 -1.02 23.92 7.02
N GLY A 140 -1.05 23.64 5.71
CA GLY A 140 0.10 23.09 4.98
C GLY A 140 0.46 21.66 5.35
N LYS A 141 -0.45 20.91 6.00
CA LYS A 141 -0.28 19.50 6.37
C LYS A 141 -1.03 18.61 5.39
N PRO A 142 -0.71 17.30 5.29
CA PRO A 142 -1.44 16.38 4.42
C PRO A 142 -2.94 16.42 4.72
N ASP A 143 -3.75 16.60 3.68
CA ASP A 143 -5.21 16.68 3.81
C ASP A 143 -5.84 15.27 3.77
N TYR A 144 -5.75 14.56 4.89
CA TYR A 144 -6.30 13.21 5.03
C TYR A 144 -7.83 13.17 4.88
N ILE A 145 -8.53 14.24 5.28
CA ILE A 145 -10.00 14.36 5.13
C ILE A 145 -10.36 14.42 3.64
N PHE A 146 -9.62 15.22 2.87
CA PHE A 146 -9.78 15.27 1.42
C PHE A 146 -9.45 13.91 0.77
N MET A 147 -8.32 13.29 1.12
CA MET A 147 -7.92 11.99 0.57
C MET A 147 -9.00 10.92 0.79
N GLU A 148 -9.53 10.83 2.01
CA GLU A 148 -10.63 9.92 2.34
C GLU A 148 -11.89 10.24 1.52
N SER A 149 -12.33 11.50 1.52
CA SER A 149 -13.56 11.91 0.84
C SER A 149 -13.48 11.70 -0.67
N TYR A 150 -12.30 11.94 -1.26
CA TYR A 150 -12.03 11.70 -2.66
C TYR A 150 -12.16 10.21 -3.01
N MET A 151 -11.55 9.32 -2.22
CA MET A 151 -11.64 7.88 -2.47
C MET A 151 -13.05 7.33 -2.26
N LYS A 152 -13.79 7.81 -1.25
CA LYS A 152 -15.22 7.49 -1.07
C LYS A 152 -16.05 7.92 -2.27
N GLN A 153 -15.81 9.13 -2.79
CA GLN A 153 -16.48 9.60 -3.99
C GLN A 153 -16.18 8.69 -5.20
N LYS A 154 -14.92 8.29 -5.39
CA LYS A 154 -14.53 7.39 -6.49
C LYS A 154 -15.16 6.00 -6.38
N GLU A 155 -15.19 5.43 -5.18
CA GLU A 155 -15.88 4.16 -4.90
C GLU A 155 -17.37 4.26 -5.27
N LYS A 156 -18.05 5.33 -4.83
CA LYS A 156 -19.46 5.58 -5.12
C LYS A 156 -19.72 5.71 -6.63
N GLU A 157 -18.92 6.50 -7.35
CA GLU A 157 -19.03 6.69 -8.80
C GLU A 157 -18.92 5.34 -9.56
N LEU A 158 -17.99 4.47 -9.14
CA LEU A 158 -17.84 3.15 -9.75
C LEU A 158 -19.03 2.23 -9.44
N LEU A 159 -19.52 2.22 -8.19
CA LEU A 159 -20.69 1.42 -7.81
C LEU A 159 -21.94 1.84 -8.58
N GLU A 160 -22.19 3.13 -8.73
CA GLU A 160 -23.31 3.65 -9.53
C GLU A 160 -23.18 3.26 -11.01
N LYS A 161 -21.97 3.38 -11.57
CA LYS A 161 -21.68 2.96 -12.95
C LYS A 161 -22.01 1.47 -13.16
N TYR A 162 -21.60 0.59 -12.24
CA TYR A 162 -21.85 -0.85 -12.37
C TYR A 162 -23.32 -1.21 -12.15
N LYS A 163 -24.00 -0.59 -11.18
CA LYS A 163 -25.46 -0.76 -11.01
C LYS A 163 -26.23 -0.40 -12.28
N ASN A 164 -25.86 0.72 -12.90
CA ASN A 164 -26.48 1.16 -14.15
C ASN A 164 -26.20 0.18 -15.31
N TYR A 165 -24.99 -0.37 -15.39
CA TYR A 165 -24.63 -1.37 -16.39
C TYR A 165 -25.45 -2.66 -16.24
N GLU A 166 -25.60 -3.17 -15.02
CA GLU A 166 -26.41 -4.36 -14.74
C GLU A 166 -27.89 -4.11 -15.04
N SER A 167 -28.43 -2.94 -14.67
CA SER A 167 -29.83 -2.59 -14.94
C SER A 167 -30.18 -2.47 -16.43
N LYS A 168 -29.18 -2.30 -17.31
CA LYS A 168 -29.36 -2.23 -18.77
C LYS A 168 -29.22 -3.59 -19.46
N LYS A 169 -28.78 -4.62 -18.74
CA LYS A 169 -28.72 -6.00 -19.23
C LYS A 169 -30.01 -6.78 -19.00
N VAL A 170 -30.91 -6.24 -18.17
CA VAL A 170 -32.25 -6.77 -17.90
C VAL A 170 -33.24 -6.21 -18.91
#